data_AF-A0AAV1KN84-F1
#
_entry.id   AF-A0AAV1KN84-F1
#
_cell.length_a   1.000
_cell.length_b   1.000
_cell.length_c   1.000
_cell.angle_alpha   90.00
_cell.angle_beta   90.00
_cell.angle_gamma   90.00
#
_symmetry.space_group_name_H-M   'P 1'
#
loop_
_entity.id
_entity.type
_entity.pdbx_description
1 polymer ?
#
loop_
_entity_poly.entity_id
_entity_poly.type
_entity_poly.pdbx_seq_one_letter_code
_entity_poly.pdbx_strand_id
1 'polypeptide(L)'
;MFQVNENQHEELKTLRREIKSFFAKLSCFLLPHPGMKVATSPEFNGKLSDIDAEFKKQLKDLVPMLLAPKNLKPKVMSGETLKAKELFHYIKAYMEVFNGSELPVPQTILEATAQANNLSAVAEAREVYETLMEEAAGGARPYLPADALAREHRRARDKALHSFHARKKMGGDAKAQTYEEQLIQELEEYFERLRAQNESKNIMNMIKTPVVFAAVLVLGFVVSVVADAVALGPLRLVGHVLSLAAFVMLSIWGYSRFTGHLRDTSEQLDKIAMTLRNYIIQNISPSGRLPEAMTTEDNHKRE
;
A
#
# COMPACT_ATOMS: atom_id res chain seq x y z
N MET A 1 46.59 -4.50 18.00
CA MET A 1 45.60 -5.28 18.78
C MET A 1 45.18 -6.60 18.11
N PHE A 2 44.83 -6.60 16.81
CA PHE A 2 44.42 -7.83 16.08
C PHE A 2 45.51 -8.46 15.19
N GLN A 3 46.80 -8.19 15.42
CA GLN A 3 47.88 -8.91 14.74
C GLN A 3 47.99 -10.32 15.33
N VAL A 4 48.01 -11.32 14.46
CA VAL A 4 48.20 -12.72 14.81
C VAL A 4 49.70 -12.97 14.77
N ASN A 5 50.30 -13.39 15.88
CA ASN A 5 51.71 -13.76 15.96
C ASN A 5 51.80 -15.28 16.13
N GLU A 6 52.75 -15.93 15.45
CA GLU A 6 52.94 -17.38 15.49
C GLU A 6 53.26 -17.92 16.88
N ASN A 7 53.83 -17.10 17.76
CA ASN A 7 54.16 -17.49 19.13
C ASN A 7 52.97 -17.38 20.13
N GLN A 8 51.77 -17.06 19.65
CA GLN A 8 50.58 -16.96 20.51
C GLN A 8 49.88 -18.31 20.68
N HIS A 9 49.16 -18.48 21.79
CA HIS A 9 48.30 -19.64 22.02
C HIS A 9 47.26 -19.77 20.88
N GLU A 10 46.99 -20.99 20.40
CA GLU A 10 46.12 -21.21 19.23
C GLU A 10 44.71 -20.64 19.41
N GLU A 11 44.14 -20.73 20.60
CA GLU A 11 42.83 -20.14 20.91
C GLU A 11 42.79 -18.63 20.63
N LEU A 12 43.85 -17.89 21.00
CA LEU A 12 43.94 -16.45 20.76
C LEU A 12 44.13 -16.13 19.27
N LYS A 13 44.79 -17.03 18.52
CA LYS A 13 44.93 -16.88 17.06
C LYS A 13 43.58 -17.08 16.39
N THR A 14 42.86 -18.13 16.75
CA THR A 14 41.52 -18.45 16.23
C THR A 14 40.55 -17.30 16.49
N LEU A 15 40.43 -16.85 17.75
CA LEU A 15 39.56 -15.72 18.11
C LEU A 15 39.87 -14.46 17.30
N ARG A 16 41.15 -14.11 17.12
CA ARG A 16 41.55 -12.93 16.32
C ARG A 16 41.23 -13.08 14.84
N ARG A 17 41.34 -14.29 14.27
CA ARG A 17 40.94 -14.56 12.88
C ARG A 17 39.43 -14.44 12.71
N GLU A 18 38.66 -14.98 13.65
CA GLU A 18 37.18 -14.92 13.63
C GLU A 18 36.65 -13.48 13.76
N ILE A 19 37.17 -12.69 14.70
CA ILE A 19 36.77 -11.28 14.80
C ILE A 19 37.05 -10.54 13.48
N LYS A 20 38.17 -10.85 12.80
CA LYS A 20 38.46 -10.27 11.49
C LYS A 20 37.53 -10.77 10.39
N SER A 21 37.00 -11.98 10.46
CA SER A 21 36.08 -12.51 9.45
C SER A 21 34.65 -11.99 9.60
N PHE A 22 34.21 -11.65 10.81
CA PHE A 22 32.85 -11.14 11.04
C PHE A 22 32.64 -9.67 10.64
N PHE A 23 33.69 -8.85 10.65
CA PHE A 23 33.58 -7.40 10.42
C PHE A 23 34.36 -6.94 9.19
N ALA A 24 33.67 -6.25 8.28
CA ALA A 24 34.31 -5.67 7.09
C ALA A 24 35.33 -4.56 7.39
N LYS A 25 35.17 -3.85 8.51
CA LYS A 25 36.10 -2.82 8.98
C LYS A 25 36.16 -2.84 10.50
N LEU A 26 37.37 -2.92 11.04
CA LEU A 26 37.65 -2.78 12.47
C LEU A 26 38.44 -1.49 12.71
N SER A 27 38.01 -0.71 13.69
CA SER A 27 38.68 0.52 14.13
C SER A 27 38.63 0.63 15.64
N CYS A 28 39.60 1.34 16.23
CA CYS A 28 39.67 1.58 17.66
C CYS A 28 39.85 3.09 17.89
N PHE A 29 39.18 3.60 18.92
CA PHE A 29 39.32 4.98 19.37
C PHE A 29 39.62 4.96 20.88
N LEU A 30 40.66 5.65 21.31
CA LEU A 30 41.04 5.74 22.71
C LEU A 30 40.43 7.02 23.29
N LEU A 31 39.42 6.86 24.14
CA LEU A 31 38.74 7.99 24.77
C LEU A 31 39.31 8.21 26.18
N PRO A 32 39.71 9.44 26.56
CA PRO A 32 40.17 9.76 27.91
C PRO A 32 39.10 9.48 28.98
N HIS A 33 39.48 9.53 30.25
CA HIS A 33 38.50 9.47 31.34
C HIS A 33 37.68 10.78 31.39
N PRO A 34 36.34 10.75 31.60
CA PRO A 34 35.49 11.94 31.56
C PRO A 34 35.63 12.86 32.79
N GLY A 35 36.38 12.44 33.80
CA GLY A 35 36.59 13.14 35.06
C GLY A 35 35.85 12.49 36.23
N MET A 36 36.35 12.69 37.46
CA MET A 36 35.82 12.01 38.65
C MET A 36 34.38 12.41 38.97
N LYS A 37 34.00 13.68 38.77
CA LYS A 37 32.62 14.14 38.97
C LYS A 37 31.62 13.34 38.12
N VAL A 38 31.96 13.07 36.86
CA VAL A 38 31.12 12.26 35.96
C VAL A 38 31.07 10.80 36.43
N ALA A 39 32.20 10.25 36.90
CA ALA A 39 32.31 8.84 37.27
C ALA A 39 31.68 8.49 38.64
N THR A 40 31.66 9.43 39.60
CA THR A 40 31.31 9.13 40.99
C THR A 40 30.16 9.94 41.57
N SER A 41 29.73 11.03 40.93
CA SER A 41 28.65 11.87 41.48
C SER A 41 27.27 11.32 41.09
N PRO A 42 26.39 11.01 42.06
CA PRO A 42 25.02 10.60 41.76
C PRO A 42 24.15 11.75 41.24
N GLU A 43 24.60 13.00 41.39
CA GLU A 43 23.87 14.21 40.95
C GLU A 43 24.30 14.66 39.54
N PHE A 44 25.22 13.95 38.89
CA PHE A 44 25.65 14.29 37.55
C PHE A 44 24.49 14.21 36.54
N ASN A 45 24.27 15.31 35.82
CA ASN A 45 23.14 15.48 34.91
C ASN A 45 23.56 15.78 33.46
N GLY A 46 24.82 15.50 33.09
CA GLY A 46 25.30 15.73 31.73
C GLY A 46 25.86 17.13 31.44
N LYS A 47 25.95 18.03 32.44
CA LYS A 47 26.52 19.38 32.26
C LYS A 47 27.97 19.36 31.77
N LEU A 48 28.25 20.06 30.68
CA LEU A 48 29.60 20.15 30.08
C LEU A 48 30.65 20.81 30.97
N SER A 49 30.22 21.64 31.93
CA SER A 49 31.11 22.28 32.93
C SER A 49 31.79 21.27 33.84
N ASP A 50 31.15 20.13 34.09
CA ASP A 50 31.63 19.11 35.03
C ASP A 50 32.40 17.97 34.34
N ILE A 51 32.54 18.04 33.01
CA ILE A 51 33.28 17.08 32.19
C ILE A 51 34.69 17.59 31.90
N ASP A 52 35.67 16.69 31.97
CA ASP A 52 37.07 16.97 31.67
C ASP A 52 37.27 17.57 30.26
N ALA A 53 38.21 18.52 30.15
CA ALA A 53 38.46 19.25 28.91
C ALA A 53 39.02 18.36 27.80
N GLU A 54 39.91 17.42 28.12
CA GLU A 54 40.52 16.52 27.13
C GLU A 54 39.49 15.49 26.65
N PHE A 55 38.63 14.99 27.55
CA PHE A 55 37.48 14.17 27.15
C PHE A 55 36.58 14.88 26.14
N LYS A 56 36.18 16.13 26.43
CA LYS A 56 35.35 16.93 25.52
C LYS A 56 36.02 17.15 24.17
N LYS A 57 37.33 17.40 24.18
CA LYS A 57 38.11 17.58 22.95
C LYS A 57 38.08 16.31 22.10
N GLN A 58 38.42 15.16 22.67
CA GLN A 58 38.42 13.89 21.94
C GLN A 58 37.01 13.45 21.52
N LEU A 59 35.98 13.79 22.30
CA LEU A 59 34.58 13.53 21.93
C LEU A 59 34.17 14.31 20.67
N LYS A 60 34.68 15.54 20.49
CA LYS A 60 34.47 16.34 19.26
C LYS A 60 35.12 15.71 18.04
N ASP A 61 36.11 14.83 18.21
CA ASP A 61 36.72 14.07 17.12
C ASP A 61 36.00 12.72 16.90
N LEU A 62 35.62 12.03 17.98
CA LEU A 62 34.92 10.74 17.94
C LEU A 62 33.55 10.84 17.27
N VAL A 63 32.74 11.84 17.63
CA VAL A 63 31.36 11.94 17.12
C VAL A 63 31.35 12.10 15.59
N PRO A 64 32.12 13.02 14.98
CA PRO A 64 32.23 13.09 13.52
C PRO A 64 32.87 11.84 12.90
N MET A 65 33.84 11.20 13.57
CA MET A 65 34.41 9.94 13.08
C MET A 65 33.32 8.87 12.89
N LEU A 66 32.33 8.80 13.77
CA LEU A 66 31.24 7.82 13.71
C LEU A 66 30.06 8.28 12.83
N LEU A 67 29.62 9.53 12.97
CA LEU A 67 28.31 9.99 12.50
C LEU A 67 28.36 11.03 11.37
N ALA A 68 29.54 11.50 10.95
CA ALA A 68 29.61 12.43 9.81
C ALA A 68 29.00 11.78 8.56
N PRO A 69 28.30 12.54 7.68
CA PRO A 69 27.58 11.98 6.53
C PRO A 69 28.41 11.04 5.65
N LYS A 70 29.70 11.38 5.44
CA LYS A 70 30.65 10.57 4.67
C LYS A 70 31.05 9.24 5.32
N ASN A 71 30.82 9.08 6.62
CA ASN A 71 31.16 7.90 7.41
C ASN A 71 29.95 6.99 7.67
N LEU A 72 28.72 7.48 7.44
CA LEU A 72 27.50 6.70 7.58
C LEU A 72 27.48 5.61 6.52
N LYS A 73 27.44 4.35 6.97
CA LYS A 73 27.31 3.19 6.09
C LYS A 73 25.89 2.65 6.19
N PRO A 74 25.20 2.47 5.05
CA PRO A 74 23.89 1.85 5.10
C PRO A 74 24.03 0.39 5.57
N LYS A 75 22.99 -0.10 6.26
CA LYS A 75 22.99 -1.48 6.74
C LYS A 75 22.89 -2.41 5.54
N VAL A 76 23.79 -3.39 5.49
CA VAL A 76 23.82 -4.42 4.43
C VAL A 76 23.55 -5.77 5.06
N MET A 77 22.69 -6.56 4.41
CA MET A 77 22.45 -7.98 4.71
C MET A 77 22.55 -8.75 3.40
N SER A 78 23.23 -9.90 3.39
CA SER A 78 23.36 -10.73 2.17
C SER A 78 23.99 -10.03 0.96
N GLY A 79 24.73 -8.94 1.18
CA GLY A 79 25.31 -8.10 0.12
C GLY A 79 24.34 -7.08 -0.49
N GLU A 80 23.10 -6.98 0.00
CA GLU A 80 22.13 -5.97 -0.40
C GLU A 80 21.94 -4.90 0.68
N THR A 81 21.73 -3.65 0.25
CA THR A 81 21.45 -2.55 1.17
C THR A 81 20.01 -2.63 1.65
N LEU A 82 19.80 -2.63 2.97
CA LEU A 82 18.49 -2.69 3.58
C LEU A 82 17.79 -1.33 3.59
N LYS A 83 16.49 -1.35 3.28
CA LYS A 83 15.58 -0.23 3.52
C LYS A 83 15.10 -0.24 4.97
N ALA A 84 14.66 0.91 5.48
CA ALA A 84 14.17 1.03 6.87
C ALA A 84 13.00 0.08 7.19
N LYS A 85 12.06 -0.09 6.24
CA LYS A 85 10.93 -1.03 6.38
C LYS A 85 11.37 -2.48 6.56
N GLU A 86 12.46 -2.87 5.91
CA GLU A 86 12.99 -4.24 5.92
C GLU A 86 13.71 -4.52 7.24
N LEU A 87 14.46 -3.54 7.75
CA LEU A 87 15.13 -3.64 9.05
C LEU A 87 14.14 -4.00 10.17
N PHE A 88 12.93 -3.47 10.13
CA PHE A 88 11.88 -3.79 11.10
C PHE A 88 11.47 -5.27 11.07
N HIS A 89 11.41 -5.89 9.89
CA HIS A 89 11.11 -7.33 9.75
C HIS A 89 12.23 -8.19 10.34
N TYR A 90 13.50 -7.81 10.11
CA TYR A 90 14.64 -8.49 10.73
C TYR A 90 14.63 -8.38 12.25
N ILE A 91 14.32 -7.20 12.81
CA ILE A 91 14.24 -7.02 14.26
C ILE A 91 13.16 -7.93 14.86
N LYS A 92 11.98 -8.01 14.25
CA LYS A 92 10.91 -8.91 14.71
C LYS A 92 11.35 -10.37 14.69
N ALA A 93 11.90 -10.84 13.57
CA ALA A 93 12.36 -12.22 13.44
C ALA A 93 13.45 -12.55 14.48
N TYR A 94 14.38 -11.63 14.74
CA TYR A 94 15.37 -11.83 15.81
C TYR A 94 14.74 -11.86 17.20
N MET A 95 13.79 -10.97 17.50
CA MET A 95 13.10 -10.98 18.79
C MET A 95 12.30 -12.26 19.02
N GLU A 96 11.63 -12.82 18.00
CA GLU A 96 10.95 -14.11 18.09
C GLU A 96 11.92 -15.24 18.47
N VAL A 97 13.11 -15.24 17.86
CA VAL A 97 14.16 -16.21 18.16
C VAL A 97 14.76 -16.02 19.56
N PHE A 98 14.95 -14.78 20.02
CA PHE A 98 15.53 -14.48 21.33
C PHE A 98 14.54 -14.54 22.50
N ASN A 99 13.24 -14.41 22.25
CA ASN A 99 12.19 -14.50 23.28
C ASN A 99 11.82 -15.95 23.63
N GLY A 100 12.45 -16.95 22.97
CA GLY A 100 12.36 -18.33 23.39
C GLY A 100 12.93 -18.54 24.80
N SER A 101 12.50 -19.60 25.48
CA SER A 101 12.98 -19.97 26.82
C SER A 101 14.44 -20.45 26.85
N GLU A 102 15.09 -20.58 25.69
CA GLU A 102 16.46 -21.02 25.54
C GLU A 102 17.25 -20.06 24.63
N LEU A 103 18.55 -19.91 24.90
CA LEU A 103 19.45 -19.16 24.03
C LEU A 103 19.46 -19.81 22.64
N PRO A 104 19.10 -19.08 21.59
CA PRO A 104 18.93 -19.66 20.27
C PRO A 104 20.28 -20.10 19.69
N VAL A 105 20.29 -21.28 19.07
CA VAL A 105 21.46 -21.83 18.39
C VAL A 105 21.75 -21.00 17.12
N PRO A 106 23.01 -20.77 16.70
CA PRO A 106 23.33 -19.94 15.53
C PRO A 106 22.62 -20.34 14.22
N GLN A 107 22.28 -21.62 14.04
CA GLN A 107 21.46 -22.09 12.93
C GLN A 107 20.06 -21.43 12.91
N THR A 108 19.41 -21.30 14.07
CA THR A 108 18.09 -20.67 14.21
C THR A 108 18.13 -19.18 13.82
N ILE A 109 19.23 -18.48 14.11
CA ILE A 109 19.41 -17.07 13.72
C ILE A 109 19.55 -16.95 12.18
N LEU A 110 20.26 -17.88 11.54
CA LEU A 110 20.40 -17.91 10.08
C LEU A 110 19.06 -18.22 9.39
N GLU A 111 18.27 -19.15 9.95
CA GLU A 111 16.93 -19.45 9.45
C GLU A 111 15.96 -18.29 9.61
N ALA A 112 15.97 -17.59 10.75
CA ALA A 112 15.16 -16.40 10.94
C ALA A 112 15.58 -15.24 10.02
N THR A 113 16.88 -15.10 9.75
CA THR A 113 17.38 -14.14 8.76
C THR A 113 16.90 -14.48 7.35
N ALA A 114 16.90 -15.76 6.99
CA ALA A 114 16.36 -16.25 5.72
C ALA A 114 14.85 -16.01 5.59
N GLN A 115 14.09 -16.32 6.63
CA GLN A 115 12.65 -16.06 6.71
C GLN A 115 12.34 -14.57 6.56
N ALA A 116 13.01 -13.69 7.32
CA ALA A 116 12.81 -12.25 7.24
C ALA A 116 13.11 -11.69 5.83
N ASN A 117 14.17 -12.21 5.18
CA ASN A 117 14.51 -11.82 3.81
C ASN A 117 13.40 -12.21 2.82
N ASN A 118 12.92 -13.46 2.88
CA ASN A 118 11.85 -13.91 2.00
C ASN A 118 10.53 -13.18 2.24
N LEU A 119 10.12 -12.96 3.50
CA LEU A 119 8.93 -12.17 3.84
C LEU A 119 9.02 -10.73 3.33
N SER A 120 10.19 -10.11 3.46
CA SER A 120 10.43 -8.77 2.91
C SER A 120 10.30 -8.75 1.39
N ALA A 121 10.78 -9.79 0.70
CA ALA A 121 10.65 -9.92 -0.75
C ALA A 121 9.19 -10.14 -1.18
N VAL A 122 8.41 -10.94 -0.43
CA VAL A 122 6.96 -11.12 -0.66
C VAL A 122 6.23 -9.79 -0.55
N ALA A 123 6.47 -9.04 0.54
CA ALA A 123 5.82 -7.75 0.76
C ALA A 123 6.14 -6.73 -0.34
N GLU A 124 7.40 -6.67 -0.80
CA GLU A 124 7.80 -5.78 -1.90
C GLU A 124 7.19 -6.20 -3.24
N ALA A 125 7.19 -7.50 -3.57
CA ALA A 125 6.57 -8.00 -4.78
C ALA A 125 5.06 -7.74 -4.81
N ARG A 126 4.39 -7.91 -3.67
CA ARG A 126 2.97 -7.59 -3.52
C ARG A 126 2.70 -6.10 -3.72
N GLU A 127 3.50 -5.22 -3.13
CA GLU A 127 3.37 -3.76 -3.33
C GLU A 127 3.47 -3.36 -4.81
N VAL A 128 4.37 -3.99 -5.57
CA VAL A 128 4.48 -3.81 -7.03
C VAL A 128 3.18 -4.21 -7.74
N TYR A 129 2.61 -5.36 -7.38
CA TYR A 129 1.35 -5.83 -7.96
C TYR A 129 0.18 -4.89 -7.63
N GLU A 130 0.01 -4.54 -6.35
CA GLU A 130 -1.07 -3.67 -5.89
C GLU A 130 -1.02 -2.31 -6.58
N THR A 131 0.18 -1.72 -6.72
CA THR A 131 0.38 -0.45 -7.43
C THR A 131 -0.06 -0.53 -8.89
N LEU A 132 0.36 -1.57 -9.62
CA LEU A 132 0.02 -1.74 -11.03
C LEU A 132 -1.48 -1.99 -11.25
N MET A 133 -2.11 -2.76 -10.36
CA MET A 133 -3.54 -3.06 -10.44
C MET A 133 -4.39 -1.85 -10.05
N GLU A 134 -3.97 -1.06 -9.07
CA GLU A 134 -4.64 0.19 -8.70
C GLU A 134 -4.54 1.22 -9.85
N GLU A 135 -3.40 1.30 -10.52
CA GLU A 135 -3.24 2.15 -11.71
C GLU A 135 -4.18 1.73 -12.85
N ALA A 136 -4.42 0.44 -13.04
CA ALA A 136 -5.24 -0.09 -14.12
C ALA A 136 -6.75 -0.05 -13.81
N ALA A 137 -7.15 -0.47 -12.61
CA ALA A 137 -8.55 -0.75 -12.26
C ALA A 137 -8.96 -0.25 -10.85
N GLY A 138 -8.11 0.57 -10.22
CA GLY A 138 -8.34 1.17 -8.90
C GLY A 138 -9.63 2.00 -8.79
N GLY A 139 -9.99 2.43 -7.58
CA GLY A 139 -11.32 3.00 -7.29
C GLY A 139 -11.75 4.15 -8.21
N ALA A 140 -10.81 5.04 -8.54
CA ALA A 140 -11.04 6.20 -9.41
C ALA A 140 -11.06 5.87 -10.92
N ARG A 141 -10.65 4.66 -11.32
CA ARG A 141 -10.60 4.22 -12.73
C ARG A 141 -11.98 3.73 -13.20
N PRO A 142 -12.34 3.96 -14.47
CA PRO A 142 -13.58 3.46 -15.04
C PRO A 142 -13.61 1.93 -15.08
N TYR A 143 -14.79 1.36 -15.33
CA TYR A 143 -14.96 -0.08 -15.51
C TYR A 143 -14.01 -0.62 -16.60
N LEU A 144 -13.34 -1.72 -16.28
CA LEU A 144 -12.49 -2.45 -17.21
C LEU A 144 -13.15 -3.79 -17.60
N PRO A 145 -13.25 -4.16 -18.88
CA PRO A 145 -13.79 -5.46 -19.28
C PRO A 145 -13.02 -6.63 -18.66
N ALA A 146 -13.72 -7.74 -18.36
CA ALA A 146 -13.13 -8.89 -17.67
C ALA A 146 -11.86 -9.43 -18.36
N ASP A 147 -11.85 -9.52 -19.69
CA ASP A 147 -10.68 -9.97 -20.45
C ASP A 147 -9.49 -9.02 -20.34
N ALA A 148 -9.75 -7.71 -20.32
CA ALA A 148 -8.71 -6.69 -20.17
C ALA A 148 -8.17 -6.68 -18.73
N LEU A 149 -9.04 -6.84 -17.75
CA LEU A 149 -8.67 -6.95 -16.35
C LEU A 149 -7.80 -8.20 -16.09
N ALA A 150 -8.16 -9.34 -16.66
CA ALA A 150 -7.36 -10.57 -16.57
C ALA A 150 -5.99 -10.45 -17.27
N ARG A 151 -5.89 -9.66 -18.35
CA ARG A 151 -4.59 -9.36 -18.99
C ARG A 151 -3.70 -8.49 -18.10
N GLU A 152 -4.25 -7.43 -17.50
CA GLU A 152 -3.47 -6.60 -16.57
C GLU A 152 -3.06 -7.37 -15.32
N HIS A 153 -3.94 -8.23 -14.78
CA HIS A 153 -3.59 -9.14 -13.68
C HIS A 153 -2.39 -10.03 -14.04
N ARG A 154 -2.43 -10.74 -15.18
CA ARG A 154 -1.31 -11.59 -15.61
C ARG A 154 -0.02 -10.79 -15.72
N ARG A 155 -0.08 -9.62 -16.35
CA ARG A 155 1.08 -8.73 -16.53
C ARG A 155 1.64 -8.23 -15.18
N ALA A 156 0.78 -7.81 -14.27
CA ALA A 156 1.17 -7.33 -12.95
C ALA A 156 1.76 -8.46 -12.10
N ARG A 157 1.14 -9.65 -12.16
CA ARG A 157 1.60 -10.86 -11.48
C ARG A 157 2.98 -11.28 -11.95
N ASP A 158 3.20 -11.34 -13.26
CA ASP A 158 4.50 -11.74 -13.83
C ASP A 158 5.61 -10.74 -13.43
N LYS A 159 5.30 -9.45 -13.36
CA LYS A 159 6.23 -8.42 -12.86
C LYS A 159 6.52 -8.56 -11.37
N ALA A 160 5.51 -8.84 -10.56
CA ALA A 160 5.67 -9.07 -9.13
C ALA A 160 6.54 -10.32 -8.86
N LEU A 161 6.27 -11.42 -9.56
CA LEU A 161 7.09 -12.63 -9.49
C LEU A 161 8.53 -12.34 -9.94
N HIS A 162 8.72 -11.64 -11.06
CA HIS A 162 10.06 -11.24 -11.48
C HIS A 162 10.79 -10.42 -10.39
N SER A 163 10.11 -9.49 -9.74
CA SER A 163 10.66 -8.73 -8.60
C SER A 163 11.02 -9.63 -7.42
N PHE A 164 10.20 -10.63 -7.12
CA PHE A 164 10.46 -11.62 -6.06
C PHE A 164 11.68 -12.50 -6.36
N HIS A 165 11.85 -12.95 -7.61
CA HIS A 165 13.00 -13.76 -8.02
C HIS A 165 14.30 -12.97 -8.17
N ALA A 166 14.21 -11.67 -8.49
CA ALA A 166 15.39 -10.82 -8.65
C ALA A 166 16.17 -10.58 -7.34
N ARG A 167 15.52 -10.75 -6.18
CA ARG A 167 16.15 -10.63 -4.85
C ARG A 167 17.04 -11.83 -4.55
N LYS A 168 18.20 -11.59 -3.93
CA LYS A 168 19.06 -12.67 -3.39
C LYS A 168 18.43 -13.29 -2.15
N LYS A 169 17.96 -14.52 -2.28
CA LYS A 169 17.31 -15.29 -1.20
C LYS A 169 18.35 -16.02 -0.35
N MET A 170 18.16 -16.03 0.96
CA MET A 170 18.91 -16.87 1.91
C MET A 170 18.06 -18.08 2.29
N GLY A 171 18.67 -19.24 2.54
CA GLY A 171 17.97 -20.42 3.09
C GLY A 171 17.56 -21.52 2.10
N GLY A 172 17.96 -21.43 0.82
CA GLY A 172 17.76 -22.47 -0.20
C GLY A 172 16.45 -22.36 -0.99
N ASP A 173 16.41 -22.95 -2.19
CA ASP A 173 15.33 -22.78 -3.17
C ASP A 173 13.99 -23.38 -2.71
N ALA A 174 14.01 -24.46 -1.93
CA ALA A 174 12.79 -25.11 -1.43
C ALA A 174 11.97 -24.22 -0.49
N LYS A 175 12.61 -23.47 0.41
CA LYS A 175 11.90 -22.52 1.29
C LYS A 175 11.40 -21.31 0.50
N ALA A 176 12.15 -20.86 -0.50
CA ALA A 176 11.74 -19.76 -1.37
C ALA A 176 10.48 -20.10 -2.17
N GLN A 177 10.30 -21.37 -2.57
CA GLN A 177 9.13 -21.83 -3.30
C GLN A 177 7.84 -21.73 -2.47
N THR A 178 7.89 -22.04 -1.17
CA THR A 178 6.72 -21.87 -0.28
C THR A 178 6.27 -20.41 -0.19
N TYR A 179 7.20 -19.45 -0.12
CA TYR A 179 6.88 -18.02 -0.11
C TYR A 179 6.37 -17.52 -1.47
N GLU A 180 6.81 -18.14 -2.57
CA GLU A 180 6.31 -17.86 -3.91
C GLU A 180 4.85 -18.31 -4.06
N GLU A 181 4.53 -19.52 -3.58
CA GLU A 181 3.16 -20.04 -3.56
C GLU A 181 2.24 -19.15 -2.71
N GLN A 182 2.71 -18.73 -1.52
CA GLN A 182 2.01 -17.76 -0.67
C GLN A 182 1.79 -16.43 -1.38
N LEU A 183 2.81 -15.89 -2.05
CA LEU A 183 2.69 -14.66 -2.83
C LEU A 183 1.62 -14.82 -3.91
N ILE A 184 1.66 -15.88 -4.72
CA ILE A 184 0.68 -16.13 -5.78
C ILE A 184 -0.74 -16.18 -5.20
N GLN A 185 -0.93 -16.86 -4.07
CA GLN A 185 -2.23 -16.90 -3.40
C GLN A 185 -2.70 -15.50 -2.97
N GLU A 186 -1.84 -14.70 -2.33
CA GLU A 186 -2.17 -13.33 -1.94
C GLU A 186 -2.53 -12.44 -3.15
N LEU A 187 -1.83 -12.60 -4.28
CA LEU A 187 -2.11 -11.84 -5.50
C LEU A 187 -3.47 -12.22 -6.12
N GLU A 188 -3.84 -13.51 -6.06
CA GLU A 188 -5.12 -14.02 -6.55
C GLU A 188 -6.28 -13.56 -5.66
N GLU A 189 -6.12 -13.61 -4.33
CA GLU A 189 -7.11 -13.09 -3.38
C GLU A 189 -7.35 -11.59 -3.59
N TYR A 190 -6.28 -10.81 -3.80
CA TYR A 190 -6.39 -9.40 -4.15
C TYR A 190 -7.11 -9.21 -5.51
N PHE A 191 -6.80 -10.04 -6.50
CA PHE A 191 -7.44 -9.98 -7.82
C PHE A 191 -8.95 -10.18 -7.73
N GLU A 192 -9.41 -11.20 -7.01
CA GLU A 192 -10.84 -11.47 -6.87
C GLU A 192 -11.58 -10.34 -6.16
N ARG A 193 -10.96 -9.72 -5.14
CA ARG A 193 -11.51 -8.51 -4.52
C ARG A 193 -11.66 -7.36 -5.52
N LEU A 194 -10.61 -7.10 -6.31
CA LEU A 194 -10.61 -6.01 -7.27
C LEU A 194 -11.54 -6.28 -8.47
N ARG A 195 -11.70 -7.55 -8.86
CA ARG A 195 -12.69 -8.00 -9.84
C ARG A 195 -14.10 -7.73 -9.35
N ALA A 196 -14.44 -8.10 -8.12
CA ALA A 196 -15.75 -7.82 -7.54
C ALA A 196 -16.04 -6.31 -7.48
N GLN A 197 -15.06 -5.50 -7.09
CA GLN A 197 -15.17 -4.03 -7.11
C GLN A 197 -15.38 -3.50 -8.54
N ASN A 198 -14.67 -4.02 -9.52
CA ASN A 198 -14.80 -3.62 -10.91
C ASN A 198 -16.16 -4.03 -11.50
N GLU A 199 -16.67 -5.22 -11.19
CA GLU A 199 -18.02 -5.64 -11.59
C GLU A 199 -19.11 -4.74 -10.96
N SER A 200 -18.93 -4.33 -9.70
CA SER A 200 -19.82 -3.35 -9.04
C SER A 200 -19.88 -2.02 -9.80
N LYS A 201 -18.74 -1.53 -10.34
CA LYS A 201 -18.71 -0.31 -11.18
C LYS A 201 -19.57 -0.47 -12.45
N ASN A 202 -19.58 -1.66 -13.05
CA ASN A 202 -20.41 -1.95 -14.22
C ASN A 202 -21.90 -1.90 -13.87
N ILE A 203 -22.29 -2.53 -12.76
CA ILE A 203 -23.68 -2.53 -12.27
C ILE A 203 -24.14 -1.10 -11.96
N MET A 204 -23.30 -0.31 -11.27
CA MET A 204 -23.60 1.09 -10.99
C MET A 204 -23.77 1.92 -12.26
N ASN A 205 -22.96 1.69 -13.30
CA ASN A 205 -23.14 2.37 -14.58
C ASN A 205 -24.42 1.95 -15.29
N MET A 206 -24.83 0.68 -15.18
CA MET A 206 -26.06 0.16 -15.78
C MET A 206 -27.34 0.70 -15.12
N ILE A 207 -27.32 1.03 -13.82
CA ILE A 207 -28.51 1.49 -13.09
C ILE A 207 -28.75 3.01 -13.24
N LYS A 208 -27.70 3.80 -13.55
CA LYS A 208 -27.80 5.27 -13.62
C LYS A 208 -28.83 5.75 -14.64
N THR A 209 -28.81 5.20 -15.85
CA THR A 209 -29.69 5.65 -16.95
C THR A 209 -31.18 5.40 -16.65
N PRO A 210 -31.59 4.20 -16.19
CA PRO A 210 -32.97 3.95 -15.75
C PRO A 210 -33.45 4.88 -14.65
N VAL A 211 -32.60 5.13 -13.65
CA VAL A 211 -32.96 5.99 -12.51
C VAL A 211 -33.23 7.42 -12.96
N VAL A 212 -32.41 7.96 -13.89
CA VAL A 212 -32.63 9.31 -14.42
C VAL A 212 -33.95 9.40 -15.19
N PHE A 213 -34.23 8.46 -16.09
CA PHE A 213 -35.48 8.49 -16.86
C PHE A 213 -36.71 8.24 -15.97
N ALA A 214 -36.61 7.37 -14.96
CA ALA A 214 -37.67 7.18 -13.98
C ALA A 214 -37.95 8.45 -13.17
N ALA A 215 -36.90 9.18 -12.76
CA ALA A 215 -37.05 10.46 -12.05
C ALA A 215 -37.73 11.53 -12.93
N VAL A 216 -37.35 11.63 -14.21
CA VAL A 216 -37.99 12.56 -15.16
C VAL A 216 -39.45 12.19 -15.39
N LEU A 217 -39.77 10.90 -15.48
CA LEU A 217 -41.15 10.41 -15.63
C LEU A 217 -42.01 10.83 -14.44
N VAL A 218 -41.54 10.60 -13.21
CA VAL A 218 -42.22 10.98 -11.97
C VAL A 218 -42.39 12.50 -11.88
N LEU A 219 -41.34 13.27 -12.20
CA LEU A 219 -41.40 14.73 -12.16
C LEU A 219 -42.41 15.29 -13.18
N GLY A 220 -42.40 14.78 -14.42
CA GLY A 220 -43.39 15.16 -15.44
C GLY A 220 -44.83 14.84 -15.00
N PHE A 221 -45.02 13.71 -14.31
CA PHE A 221 -46.33 13.30 -13.80
C PHE A 221 -46.81 14.25 -12.69
N VAL A 222 -45.93 14.59 -11.73
CA VAL A 222 -46.23 15.57 -10.68
C VAL A 222 -46.59 16.93 -11.28
N VAL A 223 -45.82 17.43 -12.25
CA VAL A 223 -46.11 18.69 -12.95
C VAL A 223 -47.48 18.64 -13.62
N SER A 224 -47.81 17.52 -14.27
CA SER A 224 -49.11 17.33 -14.90
C SER A 224 -50.26 17.38 -13.91
N VAL A 225 -50.14 16.72 -12.75
CA VAL A 225 -51.17 16.70 -11.70
C VAL A 225 -51.37 18.09 -11.10
N VAL A 226 -50.28 18.81 -10.81
CA VAL A 226 -50.34 20.18 -10.27
C VAL A 226 -50.95 21.15 -11.28
N ALA A 227 -50.56 21.05 -12.56
CA ALA A 227 -51.10 21.89 -13.62
C ALA A 227 -52.60 21.67 -13.83
N ASP A 228 -53.07 20.42 -13.68
CA ASP A 228 -54.49 20.08 -13.73
C ASP A 228 -55.27 20.70 -12.56
N ALA A 229 -54.72 20.64 -11.35
CA ALA A 229 -55.32 21.25 -10.16
C ALA A 229 -55.46 22.79 -10.26
N VAL A 230 -54.56 23.45 -10.98
CA VAL A 230 -54.56 24.92 -11.17
C VAL A 230 -55.24 25.33 -12.50
N ALA A 231 -55.79 24.37 -13.27
CA ALA A 231 -56.39 24.58 -14.59
C ALA A 231 -55.46 25.24 -15.63
N LEU A 232 -54.15 24.99 -15.54
CA LEU A 232 -53.14 25.48 -16.49
C LEU A 232 -52.99 24.50 -17.67
N GLY A 233 -53.88 24.64 -18.66
CA GLY A 233 -53.94 23.75 -19.84
C GLY A 233 -52.60 23.52 -20.57
N PRO A 234 -51.83 24.57 -20.94
CA PRO A 234 -50.55 24.40 -21.63
C PRO A 234 -49.50 23.64 -20.80
N LEU A 235 -49.46 23.90 -19.48
CA LEU A 235 -48.48 23.30 -18.58
C LEU A 235 -48.79 21.81 -18.34
N ARG A 236 -50.09 21.45 -18.28
CA ARG A 236 -50.55 20.06 -18.21
C ARG A 236 -50.08 19.26 -19.43
N LEU A 237 -50.20 19.84 -20.63
CA LEU A 237 -49.76 19.19 -21.86
C LEU A 237 -48.25 18.91 -21.85
N VAL A 238 -47.45 19.89 -21.39
CA VAL A 238 -45.99 19.73 -21.25
C VAL A 238 -45.63 18.59 -20.30
N GLY A 239 -46.30 18.48 -19.15
CA GLY A 239 -46.08 17.40 -18.17
C GLY A 239 -46.35 16.01 -18.76
N HIS A 240 -47.50 15.83 -19.43
CA HIS A 240 -47.83 14.56 -20.09
C HIS A 240 -46.87 14.17 -21.21
N VAL A 241 -46.47 15.14 -22.06
CA VAL A 241 -45.50 14.90 -23.14
C VAL A 241 -44.14 14.51 -22.58
N LEU A 242 -43.68 15.17 -21.51
CA LEU A 242 -42.42 14.85 -20.85
C LEU A 242 -42.44 13.43 -20.25
N SER A 243 -43.50 13.05 -19.54
CA SER A 243 -43.64 11.70 -18.98
C SER A 243 -43.73 10.63 -20.05
N LEU A 244 -44.48 10.87 -21.13
CA LEU A 244 -44.59 9.93 -22.25
C LEU A 244 -43.24 9.75 -22.95
N ALA A 245 -42.51 10.84 -23.21
CA ALA A 245 -41.18 10.77 -23.79
C ALA A 245 -40.19 10.00 -22.90
N ALA A 246 -40.19 10.25 -21.58
CA ALA A 246 -39.35 9.54 -20.63
C ALA A 246 -39.69 8.04 -20.55
N PHE A 247 -40.98 7.69 -20.60
CA PHE A 247 -41.43 6.30 -20.65
C PHE A 247 -40.96 5.59 -21.92
N VAL A 248 -41.15 6.20 -23.10
CA VAL A 248 -40.70 5.64 -24.38
C VAL A 248 -39.18 5.47 -24.39
N MET A 249 -38.41 6.46 -23.91
CA MET A 249 -36.95 6.35 -23.79
C MET A 249 -36.53 5.22 -22.86
N LEU A 250 -37.18 5.05 -21.71
CA LEU A 250 -36.92 3.95 -20.77
C LEU A 250 -37.26 2.58 -21.38
N SER A 251 -38.39 2.47 -22.10
CA SER A 251 -38.79 1.24 -22.78
C SER A 251 -37.83 0.87 -23.91
N ILE A 252 -37.37 1.84 -24.71
CA ILE A 252 -36.38 1.62 -25.78
C ILE A 252 -35.03 1.21 -25.16
N TRP A 253 -34.59 1.87 -24.09
CA TRP A 253 -33.37 1.50 -23.38
C TRP A 253 -33.44 0.08 -22.82
N GLY A 254 -34.55 -0.28 -22.17
CA GLY A 254 -34.76 -1.63 -21.63
C GLY A 254 -34.81 -2.69 -22.72
N TYR A 255 -35.58 -2.44 -23.78
CA TYR A 255 -35.68 -3.33 -24.94
C TYR A 255 -34.32 -3.57 -25.61
N SER A 256 -33.52 -2.51 -25.80
CA SER A 256 -32.16 -2.64 -26.34
C SER A 256 -31.27 -3.49 -25.44
N ARG A 257 -31.39 -3.36 -24.11
CA ARG A 257 -30.56 -4.12 -23.16
C ARG A 257 -30.92 -5.61 -23.11
N PHE A 258 -32.20 -5.95 -23.28
CA PHE A 258 -32.70 -7.33 -23.31
C PHE A 258 -32.44 -8.04 -24.65
N THR A 259 -32.61 -7.33 -25.77
CA THR A 259 -32.53 -7.94 -27.11
C THR A 259 -31.17 -7.76 -27.79
N GLY A 260 -30.35 -6.82 -27.32
CA GLY A 260 -29.05 -6.49 -27.92
C GLY A 260 -29.13 -5.72 -29.24
N HIS A 261 -30.33 -5.52 -29.80
CA HIS A 261 -30.57 -4.66 -30.96
C HIS A 261 -30.58 -3.17 -30.55
N LEU A 262 -30.30 -2.26 -31.50
CA LEU A 262 -30.31 -0.80 -31.29
C LEU A 262 -29.31 -0.28 -30.24
N ARG A 263 -28.15 -0.92 -30.13
CA ARG A 263 -27.10 -0.56 -29.17
C ARG A 263 -26.64 0.90 -29.30
N ASP A 264 -26.51 1.40 -30.53
CA ASP A 264 -26.17 2.81 -30.81
C ASP A 264 -27.22 3.78 -30.23
N THR A 265 -28.51 3.41 -30.30
CA THR A 265 -29.61 4.19 -29.72
C THR A 265 -29.54 4.18 -28.19
N SER A 266 -29.19 3.06 -27.58
CA SER A 266 -29.00 2.97 -26.11
C SER A 266 -27.83 3.83 -25.62
N GLU A 267 -26.72 3.90 -26.37
CA GLU A 267 -25.58 4.74 -26.04
C GLU A 267 -25.91 6.24 -26.13
N GLN A 268 -26.75 6.63 -27.11
CA GLN A 268 -27.25 8.00 -27.19
C GLN A 268 -28.16 8.34 -26.00
N LEU A 269 -29.04 7.42 -25.60
CA LEU A 269 -29.88 7.58 -24.41
C LEU A 269 -29.06 7.71 -23.13
N ASP A 270 -27.98 6.94 -22.98
CA ASP A 270 -27.05 7.06 -21.85
C ASP A 270 -26.39 8.47 -21.82
N LYS A 271 -25.98 9.02 -22.96
CA LYS A 271 -25.44 10.40 -23.05
C LYS A 271 -26.47 11.45 -22.64
N ILE A 272 -27.72 11.29 -23.09
CA ILE A 272 -28.83 12.20 -22.71
C ILE A 272 -29.07 12.13 -21.20
N ALA A 273 -29.15 10.93 -20.63
CA ALA A 273 -29.35 10.75 -19.19
C ALA A 273 -28.20 11.34 -18.36
N MET A 274 -26.95 11.19 -18.79
CA MET A 274 -25.81 11.82 -18.12
C MET A 274 -25.85 13.36 -18.19
N THR A 275 -26.22 13.91 -19.34
CA THR A 275 -26.35 15.37 -19.51
C THR A 275 -27.45 15.93 -18.61
N LEU A 276 -28.62 15.27 -18.58
CA LEU A 276 -29.73 15.63 -17.69
C LEU A 276 -29.32 15.54 -16.22
N ARG A 277 -28.65 14.46 -15.81
CA ARG A 277 -28.14 14.29 -14.45
C ARG A 277 -27.19 15.42 -14.06
N ASN A 278 -26.23 15.74 -14.93
CA ASN A 278 -25.25 16.79 -14.66
C ASN A 278 -25.92 18.17 -14.57
N TYR A 279 -26.89 18.46 -15.45
CA TYR A 279 -27.68 19.69 -15.40
C TYR A 279 -28.50 19.81 -14.11
N ILE A 280 -29.14 18.72 -13.68
CA ILE A 280 -29.90 18.66 -12.42
C ILE A 280 -28.97 18.88 -11.23
N ILE A 281 -27.83 18.19 -11.17
CA ILE A 281 -26.87 18.34 -10.06
C ILE A 281 -26.29 19.76 -10.01
N GLN A 282 -25.93 20.35 -11.15
CA GLN A 282 -25.40 21.71 -11.20
C GLN A 282 -26.42 22.77 -10.78
N ASN A 283 -27.70 22.61 -11.16
CA ASN A 283 -28.74 23.58 -10.82
C ASN A 283 -29.35 23.38 -9.42
N ILE A 284 -29.29 22.17 -8.86
CA ILE A 284 -29.69 21.90 -7.48
C ILE A 284 -28.55 22.23 -6.49
N SER A 285 -27.28 22.21 -6.95
CA SER A 285 -26.12 22.53 -6.13
C SER A 285 -25.33 23.76 -6.66
N PRO A 286 -25.90 24.98 -6.62
CA PRO A 286 -25.13 26.21 -6.82
C PRO A 286 -24.33 26.61 -5.56
N SER A 287 -24.53 25.93 -4.42
CA SER A 287 -23.77 26.15 -3.19
C SER A 287 -22.93 24.91 -2.88
N GLY A 288 -21.61 25.00 -3.12
CA GLY A 288 -20.65 23.92 -2.92
C GLY A 288 -20.64 23.39 -1.49
N ARG A 289 -21.39 22.30 -1.26
CA ARG A 289 -21.17 21.30 -0.21
C ARG A 289 -22.00 20.06 -0.57
N LEU A 290 -21.32 18.99 -0.98
CA LEU A 290 -21.90 17.64 -1.01
C LEU A 290 -22.28 17.26 0.43
N PRO A 291 -23.47 16.70 0.68
CA PRO A 291 -23.69 15.99 1.94
C PRO A 291 -22.84 14.71 1.93
N GLU A 292 -21.83 14.67 2.78
CA GLU A 292 -21.22 13.42 3.23
C GLU A 292 -22.30 12.57 3.92
N ALA A 293 -22.91 11.67 3.16
CA ALA A 293 -23.77 10.63 3.71
C ALA A 293 -23.78 9.42 2.77
N MET A 294 -22.69 8.66 2.82
CA MET A 294 -22.60 7.19 2.73
C MET A 294 -21.13 6.78 2.49
N THR A 295 -20.25 7.23 3.37
CA THR A 295 -19.02 6.52 3.72
C THR A 295 -19.24 5.87 5.07
N THR A 296 -20.02 4.78 5.09
CA THR A 296 -19.85 3.77 6.15
C THR A 296 -18.68 2.89 5.74
N GLU A 297 -17.45 3.42 5.88
CA GLU A 297 -16.34 2.61 6.35
C GLU A 297 -16.41 2.68 7.87
N ASP A 298 -17.16 1.74 8.44
CA ASP A 298 -17.13 1.51 9.87
C ASP A 298 -15.77 0.90 10.20
N ASN A 299 -14.89 1.78 10.64
CA ASN A 299 -13.56 1.50 11.14
C ASN A 299 -13.72 0.73 12.46
N HIS A 300 -13.91 -0.58 12.39
CA HIS A 300 -13.97 -1.41 13.58
C HIS A 300 -12.57 -1.90 13.99
N LYS A 301 -12.06 -1.19 15.00
CA LYS A 301 -11.22 -1.65 16.11
C LYS A 301 -9.72 -1.92 15.86
N ARG A 302 -8.92 -0.93 16.26
CA ARG A 302 -7.88 -1.14 17.29
C ARG A 302 -8.17 -0.24 18.48
N GLU A 303 -8.61 -0.86 19.58
CA GLU A 303 -8.00 -0.64 20.90
C GLU A 303 -6.96 -1.74 21.10
#